data_AF-A0ABD4KUH6-F1
#
_entry.id   AF-A0ABD4KUH6-F1
#
_cell.length_a   1.000
_cell.length_b   1.000
_cell.length_c   1.000
_cell.angle_alpha   90.00
_cell.angle_beta   90.00
_cell.angle_gamma   90.00
#
_symmetry.space_group_name_H-M   'P 1'
#
loop_
_entity.id
_entity.type
_entity.pdbx_description
1 polymer ?
#
loop_
_entity_poly.entity_id
_entity_poly.type
_entity_poly.pdbx_seq_one_letter_code
_entity_poly.pdbx_strand_id
1 'polypeptide(L)'
;VKVTINGTNDAATIAGDTAVVADETDAALTLSGTLSSEDVDNTDNRFTAKTIEGTNGTFSIDANGAWTFVANSAFNEMNVGDSKVESFTVTS
;
A
#
# COMPACT_ATOMS: atom_id res chain seq x y z
N VAL A 1 -44.95 17.30 12.50
CA VAL A 1 -43.93 17.51 11.45
C VAL A 1 -42.76 16.59 11.75
N LYS A 2 -42.31 15.78 10.78
CA LYS A 2 -41.15 14.89 10.93
C LYS A 2 -40.19 15.18 9.77
N VAL A 3 -38.92 15.40 10.11
CA VAL A 3 -37.82 15.56 9.16
C VAL A 3 -36.85 14.41 9.42
N THR A 4 -36.43 13.75 8.34
CA THR A 4 -35.39 12.73 8.38
C THR A 4 -34.29 13.15 7.41
N ILE A 5 -33.04 13.11 7.85
CA ILE A 5 -31.85 13.32 7.03
C ILE A 5 -31.02 12.04 7.15
N ASN A 6 -30.58 11.50 6.01
CA ASN A 6 -29.72 10.32 5.96
C ASN A 6 -28.29 10.77 5.63
N GLY A 7 -27.30 10.18 6.28
CA GLY A 7 -25.89 10.36 5.94
C GLY A 7 -25.44 9.46 4.77
N THR A 8 -24.25 9.75 4.26
CA THR A 8 -23.48 8.94 3.31
C THR A 8 -22.06 8.81 3.85
N ASN A 9 -21.32 7.77 3.46
CA ASN A 9 -19.92 7.59 3.87
C ASN A 9 -18.97 8.34 2.93
N ASP A 10 -18.06 9.15 3.47
CA ASP A 10 -16.93 9.79 2.82
C ASP A 10 -15.76 8.81 2.67
N ALA A 11 -14.95 8.97 1.62
CA ALA A 11 -13.79 8.09 1.41
C ALA A 11 -12.60 8.52 2.28
N ALA A 12 -11.93 7.55 2.92
CA ALA A 12 -10.70 7.79 3.63
C ALA A 12 -9.60 8.39 2.72
N THR A 13 -8.84 9.35 3.25
CA THR A 13 -7.65 9.92 2.60
C THR A 13 -6.41 9.20 3.09
N ILE A 14 -5.62 8.60 2.18
CA ILE A 14 -4.41 7.83 2.50
C ILE A 14 -3.15 8.68 2.30
N ALA A 15 -2.22 8.64 3.26
CA ALA A 15 -0.91 9.30 3.22
C ALA A 15 0.20 8.39 3.79
N GLY A 16 1.42 8.93 3.98
CA GLY A 16 2.59 8.21 4.50
C GLY A 16 3.53 7.72 3.39
N ASP A 17 4.11 6.54 3.59
CA ASP A 17 5.05 5.90 2.65
C ASP A 17 4.30 5.29 1.45
N THR A 18 3.74 6.14 0.59
CA THR A 18 2.92 5.73 -0.56
C THR A 18 3.74 5.32 -1.78
N ALA A 19 5.04 5.64 -1.79
CA ALA A 19 5.97 5.22 -2.83
C ALA A 19 7.38 5.07 -2.24
N VAL A 20 8.07 4.00 -2.62
CA VAL A 20 9.48 3.73 -2.27
C VAL A 20 10.21 3.31 -3.54
N VAL A 21 11.46 3.75 -3.68
CA VAL A 21 12.36 3.39 -4.77
C VAL A 21 13.62 2.77 -4.16
N ALA A 22 14.09 1.68 -4.76
CA ALA A 22 15.33 1.02 -4.37
C ALA A 22 16.01 0.45 -5.62
N ASP A 23 17.34 0.41 -5.59
CA ASP A 23 18.16 -0.24 -6.61
C ASP A 23 18.27 -1.74 -6.29
N GLU A 24 18.45 -2.57 -7.32
CA GLU A 24 18.73 -3.99 -7.13
C GLU A 24 20.09 -4.23 -6.44
N THR A 25 20.23 -5.38 -5.77
CA THR A 25 21.39 -5.65 -4.88
C THR A 25 21.95 -7.07 -5.04
N ASP A 26 21.75 -7.71 -6.19
CA ASP A 26 22.04 -9.14 -6.43
C ASP A 26 21.29 -10.11 -5.50
N ALA A 27 20.35 -9.60 -4.70
CA ALA A 27 19.46 -10.34 -3.82
C ALA A 27 18.04 -9.77 -3.90
N ALA A 28 17.05 -10.61 -3.60
CA ALA A 28 15.65 -10.17 -3.54
C ALA A 28 15.48 -9.08 -2.48
N LEU A 29 14.92 -7.95 -2.90
CA LEU A 29 14.67 -6.81 -2.02
C LEU A 29 13.46 -7.05 -1.11
N THR A 30 13.55 -6.54 0.11
CA THR A 30 12.40 -6.36 0.99
C THR A 30 12.27 -4.87 1.28
N LEU A 31 11.15 -4.29 0.87
CA LEU A 31 10.79 -2.89 1.12
C LEU A 31 9.68 -2.85 2.17
N SER A 32 9.63 -1.78 2.94
CA SER A 32 8.61 -1.59 3.96
C SER A 32 8.32 -0.12 4.18
N GLY A 33 7.13 0.17 4.70
CA GLY A 33 6.74 1.51 5.10
C GLY A 33 5.48 1.49 5.94
N THR A 34 4.96 2.66 6.25
CA THR A 34 3.68 2.81 6.97
C THR A 34 2.78 3.81 6.25
N LEU A 35 1.51 3.43 6.07
CA LEU A 35 0.45 4.29 5.59
C LEU A 35 -0.37 4.82 6.77
N SER A 36 -0.92 6.03 6.60
CA SER A 36 -1.92 6.60 7.49
C SER A 36 -3.22 6.87 6.74
N SER A 37 -4.35 6.84 7.44
CA SER A 37 -5.66 7.15 6.87
C SER A 37 -6.46 8.08 7.77
N GLU A 38 -7.14 9.04 7.15
CA GLU A 38 -8.09 9.94 7.82
C GLU A 38 -9.46 9.79 7.15
N ASP A 39 -10.52 9.59 7.95
CA ASP A 39 -11.89 9.41 7.46
C ASP A 39 -12.87 10.19 8.36
N VAL A 40 -13.78 10.95 7.74
CA VAL A 40 -14.73 11.80 8.47
C VAL A 40 -15.81 10.97 9.17
N ASP A 41 -16.16 9.81 8.62
CA ASP A 41 -17.23 8.94 9.10
C ASP A 41 -16.70 7.71 9.86
N ASN A 42 -15.46 7.29 9.60
CA ASN A 42 -14.83 6.12 10.22
C ASN A 42 -13.71 6.47 11.18
N THR A 43 -13.14 5.46 11.84
CA THR A 43 -11.97 5.65 12.70
C THR A 43 -10.70 5.71 11.85
N ASP A 44 -9.92 6.77 12.02
CA ASP A 44 -8.60 6.93 11.39
C ASP A 44 -7.68 5.72 11.60
N ASN A 45 -6.81 5.47 10.62
CA ASN A 45 -5.77 4.43 10.64
C ASN A 45 -6.30 3.01 10.84
N ARG A 46 -7.37 2.65 10.13
CA ARG A 46 -7.99 1.31 10.18
C ARG A 46 -7.95 0.60 8.83
N PHE A 47 -6.78 0.09 8.47
CA PHE A 47 -6.61 -0.61 7.21
C PHE A 47 -7.24 -2.00 7.20
N THR A 48 -7.71 -2.42 6.02
CA THR A 48 -8.04 -3.82 5.76
C THR A 48 -6.76 -4.61 5.47
N ALA A 49 -6.33 -5.40 6.45
CA ALA A 49 -5.15 -6.25 6.30
C ALA A 49 -5.32 -7.21 5.12
N LYS A 50 -4.30 -7.30 4.26
CA LYS A 50 -4.31 -8.19 3.10
C LYS A 50 -2.92 -8.44 2.53
N THR A 51 -2.84 -9.52 1.76
CA THR A 51 -1.68 -9.87 0.93
C THR A 51 -2.12 -9.90 -0.53
N ILE A 52 -1.30 -9.32 -1.41
CA ILE A 52 -1.50 -9.25 -2.84
C ILE A 52 -0.25 -9.80 -3.51
N GLU A 53 -0.41 -10.86 -4.30
CA GLU A 53 0.64 -11.34 -5.19
C GLU A 53 0.71 -10.42 -6.42
N GLY A 54 1.82 -9.69 -6.55
CA GLY A 54 2.16 -8.87 -7.71
C GLY A 54 2.92 -9.65 -8.78
N THR A 55 3.37 -8.96 -9.82
CA THR A 55 4.17 -9.56 -10.90
C THR A 55 5.65 -9.65 -10.50
N ASN A 56 6.13 -8.70 -9.70
CA ASN A 56 7.52 -8.53 -9.30
C ASN A 56 7.73 -8.86 -7.81
N GLY A 57 6.68 -9.20 -7.07
CA GLY A 57 6.80 -9.55 -5.66
C GLY A 57 5.46 -9.64 -4.96
N THR A 58 5.51 -9.86 -3.66
CA THR A 58 4.33 -9.99 -2.80
C THR A 58 4.23 -8.77 -1.91
N PHE A 59 3.09 -8.09 -1.95
CA PHE A 59 2.78 -6.97 -1.07
C PHE A 59 1.86 -7.42 0.07
N SER A 60 2.17 -7.03 1.30
CA SER A 60 1.32 -7.24 2.47
C SER A 60 1.14 -5.94 3.22
N ILE A 61 -0.05 -5.69 3.74
CA ILE A 61 -0.36 -4.60 4.66
C ILE A 61 -1.13 -5.13 5.85
N ASP A 62 -0.81 -4.66 7.04
CA ASP A 62 -1.52 -4.98 8.27
C ASP A 62 -2.66 -4.00 8.57
N ALA A 63 -3.40 -4.23 9.65
CA ALA A 63 -4.53 -3.38 10.02
C ALA A 63 -4.11 -1.99 10.55
N ASN A 64 -2.83 -1.80 10.87
CA ASN A 64 -2.27 -0.54 11.36
C ASN A 64 -1.61 0.27 10.24
N GLY A 65 -1.67 -0.20 8.99
CA GLY A 65 -1.06 0.46 7.84
C GLY A 65 0.41 0.14 7.62
N ALA A 66 1.02 -0.74 8.43
CA ALA A 66 2.38 -1.20 8.19
C ALA A 66 2.39 -2.16 7.00
N TRP A 67 3.20 -1.87 5.99
CA TRP A 67 3.28 -2.67 4.79
C TRP A 67 4.68 -3.17 4.50
N THR A 68 4.74 -4.30 3.80
CA THR A 68 5.96 -4.90 3.26
C THR A 68 5.75 -5.29 1.80
N PHE A 69 6.81 -5.18 1.01
CA PHE A 69 6.90 -5.74 -0.34
C PHE A 69 8.14 -6.61 -0.40
N VAL A 70 7.97 -7.88 -0.78
CA VAL A 70 9.07 -8.83 -0.95
C VAL A 70 9.19 -9.15 -2.43
N ALA A 71 10.31 -8.73 -3.05
CA ALA A 71 10.58 -9.02 -4.44
C ALA A 71 10.68 -10.54 -4.68
N ASN A 72 10.18 -11.00 -5.83
CA ASN A 72 10.23 -12.42 -6.18
C ASN A 72 11.57 -12.87 -6.79
N SER A 73 12.45 -11.91 -7.09
CA SER A 73 13.78 -12.12 -7.65
C SER A 73 14.70 -10.97 -7.24
N ALA A 74 15.99 -11.14 -7.49
CA ALA A 74 16.98 -10.08 -7.33
C ALA A 74 16.96 -9.06 -8.49
N PHE A 75 16.44 -9.46 -9.66
CA PHE A 75 16.36 -8.67 -10.89
C PHE A 75 17.69 -8.34 -11.60
N ASN A 76 18.71 -9.18 -11.42
CA ASN A 76 20.05 -9.04 -12.03
C ASN A 76 20.06 -8.97 -13.56
N GLU A 77 18.95 -9.25 -14.23
CA GLU A 77 18.80 -9.06 -15.67
C GLU A 77 18.61 -7.59 -16.11
N MET A 78 18.34 -6.68 -15.17
CA MET A 78 18.05 -5.27 -15.45
C MET A 78 19.32 -4.50 -15.83
N ASN A 79 19.22 -3.65 -16.84
CA ASN A 79 20.30 -2.74 -17.24
C ASN A 79 20.13 -1.37 -16.58
N VAL A 80 21.20 -0.56 -16.62
CA VAL A 80 21.14 0.84 -16.17
C VAL A 80 20.06 1.60 -16.94
N GLY A 81 19.10 2.14 -16.19
CA GLY A 81 17.95 2.86 -16.75
C GLY A 81 16.67 2.04 -16.88
N ASP A 82 16.73 0.71 -16.70
CA ASP A 82 15.54 -0.12 -16.60
C ASP A 82 14.82 0.12 -15.27
N SER A 83 13.50 -0.02 -15.29
CA SER A 83 12.66 0.12 -14.08
C SER A 83 11.51 -0.87 -14.09
N LYS A 84 11.23 -1.46 -12.92
CA LYS A 84 10.00 -2.21 -12.65
C LYS A 84 9.15 -1.42 -11.67
N VAL A 85 7.90 -1.14 -12.06
CA VAL A 85 6.97 -0.34 -11.25
C VAL A 85 5.71 -1.16 -11.01
N GLU A 86 5.26 -1.21 -9.77
CA GLU A 86 3.98 -1.80 -9.38
C GLU A 86 3.19 -0.85 -8.49
N SER A 87 1.87 -1.03 -8.49
CA SER A 87 0.95 -0.26 -7.65
C SER A 87 -0.05 -1.20 -7.01
N PHE A 88 -0.27 -1.02 -5.71
CA PHE A 88 -1.18 -1.83 -4.91
C PHE A 88 -2.29 -0.94 -4.35
N THR A 89 -3.54 -1.30 -4.62
CA THR A 89 -4.68 -0.61 -4.00
C THR A 89 -4.86 -1.14 -2.59
N VAL A 90 -5.03 -0.27 -1.59
CA VAL A 90 -5.39 -0.61 -0.21
C VAL A 90 -6.73 0.03 0.17
N THR A 91 -7.35 -0.46 1.24
CA THR A 91 -8.59 0.10 1.78
C THR A 91 -8.40 0.34 3.27
N SER A 92 -8.90 1.47 3.76
CA SER A 92 -9.03 1.82 5.17
C SER A 92 -10.48 2.15 5.49
#